data_AF-T5AAU8-F1
#
_entry.id   AF-T5AAU8-F1
#
_cell.length_a   1.000
_cell.length_b   1.000
_cell.length_c   1.000
_cell.angle_alpha   90.00
_cell.angle_beta   90.00
_cell.angle_gamma   90.00
#
_symmetry.space_group_name_H-M   'P 1'
#
loop_
_entity.id
_entity.type
_entity.pdbx_description
1 polymer ?
#
loop_
_entity_poly.entity_id
_entity_poly.type
_entity_poly.pdbx_seq_one_letter_code
_entity_poly.pdbx_strand_id
1 'polypeptide(L)'
;MLFEGSDMYQRASSTLAHLKEVAEYTKRFGVSTKFYVNPLNSLKESFYVGGILFSCLYDRRIKDVFAAGGRYDHLIKEQRPRIGGQLERHGVGFSLAWERLARIHKPGAKATLKKPDDETDIFDAAVLRCTGIEILQQFWAHDISAELAKDARSPEDLLAKHRDESYSWIIIIKQDSMLKIKTMGRNDVADVDIPTAKLMSWMRPQVRERDSRMAKLRGSSHQSEPAPSSGPSGERDHDQDVKVLVAQTRSKKFNRRTVVEQAQVSAASLVRSFLDGPVLAIETTDQVMDLIRETSISDHESWKKVEHAVTTSEKKYVRELHDQLETWRWAYERKNGSRHSFIYNFRTGNCLYYDLGD
;
A
#
# COMPACT_ATOMS: atom_id res chain seq x y z
N MET A 1 26.69 36.36 15.44
CA MET A 1 26.21 35.18 14.68
C MET A 1 26.83 33.93 15.28
N LEU A 2 26.17 32.76 15.23
CA LEU A 2 26.60 31.55 15.96
C LEU A 2 27.96 30.94 15.54
N PHE A 3 28.60 31.48 14.49
CA PHE A 3 29.85 30.97 13.92
C PHE A 3 30.92 32.05 13.63
N GLU A 4 30.78 33.26 14.18
CA GLU A 4 31.80 34.31 14.00
C GLU A 4 33.11 33.93 14.69
N GLY A 5 34.22 33.96 13.93
CA GLY A 5 35.58 33.77 14.46
C GLY A 5 36.09 32.33 14.54
N SER A 6 35.39 31.33 13.97
CA SER A 6 35.85 29.94 13.92
C SER A 6 35.80 29.33 12.52
N ASP A 7 36.71 28.39 12.23
CA ASP A 7 36.72 27.59 10.99
C ASP A 7 35.47 26.69 10.83
N MET A 8 34.57 26.68 11.83
CA MET A 8 33.33 25.92 11.81
C MET A 8 32.38 26.38 10.69
N TYR A 9 32.39 27.68 10.35
CA TYR A 9 31.58 28.17 9.23
C TYR A 9 32.04 27.59 7.89
N GLN A 10 33.35 27.53 7.65
CA GLN A 10 33.91 26.93 6.43
C GLN A 10 33.59 25.44 6.34
N ARG A 11 33.67 24.70 7.46
CA ARG A 11 33.30 23.28 7.51
C ARG A 11 31.81 23.02 7.29
N ALA A 12 30.94 23.92 7.79
CA ALA A 12 29.49 23.80 7.64
C ALA A 12 28.96 24.31 6.29
N SER A 13 29.76 25.08 5.54
CA SER A 13 29.33 25.76 4.31
C SER A 13 28.80 24.79 3.25
N SER A 14 29.46 23.65 3.04
CA SER A 14 29.02 22.64 2.06
C SER A 14 27.70 22.00 2.46
N THR A 15 27.52 21.70 3.76
CA THR A 15 26.26 21.17 4.31
C THR A 15 25.12 22.17 4.17
N LEU A 16 25.38 23.46 4.46
CA LEU A 16 24.38 24.51 4.29
C LEU A 16 23.98 24.71 2.83
N ALA A 17 24.93 24.62 1.89
CA ALA A 17 24.64 24.68 0.46
C ALA A 17 23.74 23.52 0.04
N HIS A 18 24.06 22.29 0.46
CA HIS A 18 23.24 21.12 0.16
C HIS A 18 21.82 21.24 0.76
N LEU A 19 21.68 21.73 2.00
CA LEU A 19 20.36 21.98 2.59
C LEU A 19 19.54 23.01 1.81
N LYS A 20 20.20 24.06 1.26
CA LYS A 20 19.54 25.03 0.39
C LYS A 20 19.05 24.41 -0.91
N GLU A 21 19.87 23.56 -1.55
CA GLU A 21 19.47 22.83 -2.76
C GLU A 21 18.25 21.93 -2.51
N VAL A 22 18.27 21.17 -1.40
CA VAL A 22 17.12 20.31 -1.02
C VAL A 22 15.87 21.15 -0.77
N ALA A 23 16.00 22.31 -0.11
CA ALA A 23 14.89 23.24 0.11
C ALA A 23 14.36 23.84 -1.22
N GLU A 24 15.21 24.00 -2.23
CA GLU A 24 14.79 24.46 -3.55
C GLU A 24 14.07 23.37 -4.34
N TYR A 25 14.59 22.14 -4.34
CA TYR A 25 13.92 21.01 -4.98
C TYR A 25 12.54 20.74 -4.39
N THR A 26 12.42 20.77 -3.07
CA THR A 26 11.11 20.55 -2.40
C THR A 26 10.08 21.60 -2.78
N LYS A 27 10.48 22.87 -2.97
CA LYS A 27 9.59 23.91 -3.51
C LYS A 27 9.15 23.61 -4.94
N ARG A 28 10.06 23.15 -5.79
CA ARG A 28 9.75 22.77 -7.19
C ARG A 28 8.82 21.57 -7.26
N PHE A 29 8.93 20.62 -6.33
CA PHE A 29 7.99 19.51 -6.18
C PHE A 29 6.63 19.92 -5.59
N GLY A 30 6.43 21.19 -5.26
CA GLY A 30 5.18 21.69 -4.69
C GLY A 30 4.91 21.21 -3.26
N VAL A 31 5.95 20.83 -2.51
CA VAL A 31 5.79 20.46 -1.10
C VAL A 31 5.43 21.72 -0.30
N SER A 32 4.17 21.79 0.13
CA SER A 32 3.62 22.92 0.89
C SER A 32 3.93 22.87 2.40
N THR A 33 4.51 21.77 2.86
CA THR A 33 4.84 21.55 4.27
C THR A 33 6.00 22.43 4.73
N LYS A 34 5.92 22.97 5.95
CA LYS A 34 7.00 23.79 6.53
C LYS A 34 8.22 22.92 6.86
N PHE A 35 9.40 23.38 6.46
CA PHE A 35 10.68 22.77 6.80
C PHE A 35 11.33 23.50 7.97
N TYR A 36 11.82 22.74 8.95
CA TYR A 36 12.58 23.27 10.08
C TYR A 36 13.95 22.60 10.08
N VAL A 37 15.01 23.40 10.09
CA VAL A 37 16.38 22.90 10.29
C VAL A 37 16.58 22.74 11.79
N ASN A 38 16.74 21.50 12.24
CA ASN A 38 17.04 21.19 13.63
C ASN A 38 18.45 20.55 13.72
N PRO A 39 19.50 21.34 14.02
CA PRO A 39 20.87 20.84 14.10
C PRO A 39 21.09 19.77 15.18
N LEU A 40 20.19 19.66 16.15
CA LEU A 40 20.30 18.74 17.28
C LEU A 40 19.49 17.44 17.10
N ASN A 41 18.94 17.20 15.91
CA ASN A 41 18.22 15.97 15.62
C ASN A 41 19.21 14.81 15.42
N SER A 42 19.18 13.82 16.31
CA SER A 42 20.14 12.70 16.34
C SER A 42 19.49 11.31 16.20
N LEU A 43 18.31 11.23 15.58
CA LEU A 43 17.61 9.95 15.34
C LEU A 43 18.50 8.97 14.55
N LYS A 44 19.00 7.93 15.23
CA LYS A 44 19.91 6.91 14.66
C LYS A 44 21.06 7.54 13.85
N GLU A 45 21.69 8.57 14.42
CA GLU A 45 22.74 9.37 13.76
C GLU A 45 23.83 8.51 13.09
N SER A 46 24.23 7.39 13.71
CA SER A 46 25.23 6.47 13.16
C SER A 46 24.91 5.95 11.76
N PHE A 47 23.63 5.87 11.39
CA PHE A 47 23.22 5.41 10.06
C PHE A 47 23.37 6.49 8.98
N TYR A 48 23.26 7.76 9.37
CA TYR A 48 23.16 8.90 8.47
C TYR A 48 24.43 9.75 8.45
N VAL A 49 25.55 9.22 8.97
CA VAL A 49 26.84 9.91 8.99
C VAL A 49 27.23 10.34 7.58
N GLY A 50 27.53 11.64 7.42
CA GLY A 50 27.86 12.24 6.12
C GLY A 50 26.65 12.52 5.20
N GLY A 51 25.43 12.21 5.64
CA GLY A 51 24.19 12.42 4.91
C GLY A 51 23.27 13.48 5.54
N ILE A 52 22.05 13.58 5.01
CA ILE A 52 20.96 14.38 5.59
C ILE A 52 20.03 13.43 6.33
N LEU A 53 19.65 13.80 7.55
CA LEU A 53 18.56 13.20 8.33
C LEU A 53 17.34 14.12 8.28
N PHE A 54 16.17 13.55 8.06
CA PHE A 54 14.89 14.23 8.18
C PHE A 54 13.90 13.43 9.02
N SER A 55 12.99 14.15 9.66
CA SER A 55 11.86 13.56 10.37
C SER A 55 10.59 14.33 10.05
N CYS A 56 9.50 13.60 9.88
CA CYS A 56 8.17 14.12 9.67
C CYS A 56 7.42 14.08 11.00
N LEU A 57 6.95 15.25 11.43
CA LEU A 57 6.32 15.48 12.72
C LEU A 57 4.86 15.87 12.55
N TYR A 58 3.98 15.36 13.41
CA TYR A 58 2.66 15.95 13.61
C TYR A 58 2.79 17.18 14.50
N ASP A 59 2.37 18.33 13.98
CA ASP A 59 2.30 19.58 14.74
C ASP A 59 1.03 19.62 15.61
N ARG A 60 1.00 18.77 16.64
CA ARG A 60 -0.02 18.77 17.72
C ARG A 60 0.61 19.30 19.01
N ARG A 61 -0.18 19.41 20.10
CA ARG A 61 0.33 19.79 21.45
C ARG A 61 1.59 19.03 21.88
N ILE A 62 1.76 17.79 21.39
CA ILE A 62 2.99 17.01 21.50
C ILE A 62 3.49 16.76 20.09
N LYS A 63 4.75 17.12 19.82
CA LYS A 63 5.42 16.85 18.54
C LYS A 63 5.70 15.36 18.45
N ASP A 64 5.03 14.68 17.52
CA ASP A 64 5.13 13.23 17.39
C ASP A 64 5.70 12.83 16.01
N VAL A 65 6.74 12.00 16.01
CA VAL A 65 7.43 11.55 14.78
C VAL A 65 6.66 10.39 14.16
N PHE A 66 6.21 10.55 12.92
CA PHE A 66 5.52 9.49 12.17
C PHE A 66 6.31 8.95 10.98
N ALA A 67 7.32 9.68 10.52
CA ALA A 67 8.29 9.20 9.56
C ALA A 67 9.67 9.75 9.89
N ALA A 68 10.72 8.98 9.64
CA ALA A 68 12.10 9.42 9.76
C ALA A 68 12.97 8.72 8.73
N GLY A 69 13.91 9.43 8.14
CA GLY A 69 14.73 8.91 7.07
C GLY A 69 15.90 9.80 6.77
N GLY A 70 16.68 9.39 5.80
CA GLY A 70 17.86 10.13 5.41
C GLY A 70 18.73 9.39 4.43
N ARG A 71 19.87 9.99 4.14
CA ARG A 71 20.93 9.42 3.30
C ARG A 71 21.90 8.63 4.18
N TYR A 72 22.07 7.34 3.90
CA TYR A 72 22.77 6.36 4.76
C TYR A 72 23.94 5.66 4.04
N ASP A 73 24.68 6.41 3.22
CA ASP A 73 25.84 5.92 2.46
C ASP A 73 26.89 5.27 3.36
N HIS A 74 27.13 5.85 4.55
CA HIS A 74 28.09 5.34 5.52
C HIS A 74 27.74 3.93 5.99
N LEU A 75 26.45 3.68 6.29
CA LEU A 75 25.97 2.37 6.70
C LEU A 75 26.21 1.30 5.61
N ILE A 76 25.99 1.66 4.35
CA ILE A 76 26.27 0.76 3.22
C ILE A 76 27.76 0.45 3.15
N LYS A 77 28.62 1.46 3.36
CA LYS A 77 30.07 1.30 3.35
C LYS A 77 30.57 0.41 4.49
N GLU A 78 30.02 0.55 5.70
CA GLU A 78 30.41 -0.25 6.87
C GLU A 78 30.00 -1.72 6.75
N GLN A 79 28.82 -1.99 6.20
CA GLN A 79 28.26 -3.35 6.11
C GLN A 79 28.79 -4.14 4.90
N ARG A 80 29.72 -3.58 4.12
CA ARG A 80 30.25 -4.19 2.90
C ARG A 80 31.46 -5.11 3.16
N PRO A 81 31.49 -6.31 2.57
CA PRO A 81 32.68 -7.17 2.58
C PRO A 81 33.87 -6.52 1.87
N ARG A 82 35.08 -6.63 2.44
CA ARG A 82 36.31 -6.04 1.89
C ARG A 82 36.94 -6.86 0.75
N ILE A 83 36.16 -7.27 -0.24
CA ILE A 83 36.65 -8.06 -1.37
C ILE A 83 36.66 -7.17 -2.63
N GLY A 84 37.87 -6.85 -3.08
CA GLY A 84 38.32 -6.22 -4.34
C GLY A 84 37.32 -5.45 -5.23
N GLY A 85 37.56 -4.13 -5.34
CA GLY A 85 37.27 -3.26 -6.49
C GLY A 85 35.80 -3.11 -6.89
N GLN A 86 35.08 -2.12 -6.34
CA GLN A 86 33.72 -1.79 -6.79
C GLN A 86 33.18 -0.43 -6.31
N LEU A 87 32.22 0.10 -7.06
CA LEU A 87 31.65 1.46 -7.01
C LEU A 87 31.10 1.89 -5.64
N GLU A 88 31.18 3.19 -5.37
CA GLU A 88 30.48 3.82 -4.25
C GLU A 88 28.96 3.69 -4.45
N ARG A 89 28.26 3.09 -3.47
CA ARG A 89 26.80 3.05 -3.47
C ARG A 89 26.23 4.06 -2.51
N HIS A 90 25.28 4.83 -3.01
CA HIS A 90 24.53 5.80 -2.24
C HIS A 90 23.14 5.24 -1.91
N GLY A 91 22.67 5.51 -0.70
CA GLY A 91 21.39 5.03 -0.21
C GLY A 91 20.59 6.15 0.41
N VAL A 92 19.35 6.33 -0.04
CA VAL A 92 18.38 7.23 0.60
C VAL A 92 17.08 6.49 0.83
N GLY A 93 16.45 6.74 1.97
CA GLY A 93 15.23 6.05 2.34
C GLY A 93 14.69 6.55 3.67
N PHE A 94 13.46 6.14 3.96
CA PHE A 94 12.79 6.53 5.18
C PHE A 94 11.92 5.38 5.70
N SER A 95 11.74 5.39 7.01
CA SER A 95 10.79 4.55 7.71
C SER A 95 9.52 5.35 7.97
N LEU A 96 8.38 4.77 7.60
CA LEU A 96 7.06 5.30 7.87
C LEU A 96 6.41 4.44 8.94
N ALA A 97 6.04 5.04 10.06
CA ALA A 97 5.27 4.39 11.13
C ALA A 97 3.81 4.23 10.67
N TRP A 98 3.59 3.38 9.68
CA TRP A 98 2.31 3.22 9.00
C TRP A 98 1.17 2.80 9.95
N GLU A 99 1.47 2.09 11.04
CA GLU A 99 0.51 1.72 12.08
C GLU A 99 -0.14 2.95 12.74
N ARG A 100 0.60 4.05 12.87
CA ARG A 100 0.11 5.32 13.43
C ARG A 100 -0.78 6.07 12.44
N LEU A 101 -0.53 5.90 11.14
CA LEU A 101 -1.40 6.39 10.07
C LEU A 101 -2.67 5.54 9.94
N ALA A 102 -2.57 4.22 10.11
CA ALA A 102 -3.67 3.29 9.97
C ALA A 102 -4.79 3.47 11.03
N ARG A 103 -4.48 4.11 12.17
CA ARG A 103 -5.49 4.51 13.18
C ARG A 103 -6.28 5.76 12.78
N ILE A 104 -5.81 6.53 11.80
CA ILE A 104 -6.43 7.76 11.31
C ILE A 104 -6.86 7.50 9.86
N HIS A 105 -8.02 6.84 9.72
CA HIS A 105 -8.79 6.59 8.49
C HIS A 105 -8.18 5.63 7.44
N LYS A 106 -8.89 4.52 7.18
CA LYS A 106 -9.08 4.00 5.82
C LYS A 106 -9.92 5.04 5.03
N PRO A 107 -9.79 5.21 3.69
CA PRO A 107 -9.23 4.27 2.72
C PRO A 107 -8.26 4.87 1.68
N GLY A 108 -7.45 3.98 1.08
CA GLY A 108 -7.27 3.98 -0.38
C GLY A 108 -6.06 4.72 -0.98
N ALA A 109 -4.93 4.02 -1.10
CA ALA A 109 -4.14 3.95 -2.34
C ALA A 109 -2.99 2.96 -2.14
N LYS A 110 -3.03 1.81 -2.83
CA LYS A 110 -1.90 0.89 -2.93
C LYS A 110 -1.03 1.35 -4.09
N ALA A 111 0.16 1.86 -3.80
CA ALA A 111 1.25 1.97 -4.77
C ALA A 111 2.26 0.86 -4.46
N THR A 112 2.23 -0.19 -5.27
CA THR A 112 3.19 -1.30 -5.19
C THR A 112 4.41 -0.93 -6.02
N LEU A 113 5.49 -0.47 -5.37
CA LEU A 113 6.76 -0.18 -6.03
C LEU A 113 7.64 -1.44 -5.99
N LYS A 114 7.85 -2.07 -7.15
CA LYS A 114 8.88 -3.11 -7.33
C LYS A 114 10.24 -2.42 -7.54
N LYS A 115 11.22 -2.79 -6.72
CA LYS A 115 12.65 -2.49 -6.96
C LYS A 115 13.15 -3.26 -8.19
N PRO A 116 14.06 -2.64 -8.97
CA PRO A 116 15.31 -3.33 -9.28
C PRO A 116 16.57 -2.45 -9.14
N ASP A 117 17.68 -3.16 -8.95
CA ASP A 117 19.06 -2.72 -8.67
C ASP A 117 19.77 -1.89 -9.79
N ASP A 118 20.86 -1.28 -9.33
CA ASP A 118 22.12 -0.80 -9.97
C ASP A 118 22.21 0.45 -10.89
N GLU A 119 22.99 1.42 -10.36
CA GLU A 119 24.12 2.24 -10.87
C GLU A 119 24.14 2.95 -12.27
N THR A 120 24.25 4.30 -12.22
CA THR A 120 24.99 5.36 -13.02
C THR A 120 25.29 5.20 -14.54
N ASP A 121 25.25 6.21 -15.44
CA ASP A 121 25.67 7.62 -15.41
C ASP A 121 24.99 8.47 -16.54
N ILE A 122 24.67 9.73 -16.20
CA ILE A 122 24.61 11.01 -16.95
C ILE A 122 23.84 11.05 -18.30
N PHE A 123 22.62 11.59 -18.25
CA PHE A 123 22.08 12.51 -19.26
C PHE A 123 21.60 13.79 -18.56
N ASP A 124 21.87 14.95 -19.16
CA ASP A 124 21.84 16.29 -18.54
C ASP A 124 20.93 16.43 -17.31
N ALA A 125 21.56 16.25 -16.14
CA ALA A 125 20.88 16.23 -14.88
C ALA A 125 20.19 17.59 -14.61
N ALA A 126 20.59 18.71 -15.22
CA ALA A 126 19.93 20.00 -15.00
C ALA A 126 18.53 20.06 -15.65
N VAL A 127 18.33 19.45 -16.82
CA VAL A 127 17.04 19.46 -17.54
C VAL A 127 16.04 18.52 -16.85
N LEU A 128 16.49 17.35 -16.39
CA LEU A 128 15.68 16.42 -15.60
C LEU A 128 15.35 17.01 -14.21
N ARG A 129 16.28 17.75 -13.58
CA ARG A 129 16.11 18.36 -12.25
C ARG A 129 15.32 19.68 -12.22
N CYS A 130 14.91 20.20 -13.37
CA CYS A 130 14.10 21.42 -13.48
C CYS A 130 12.80 21.12 -14.25
N THR A 131 12.89 21.07 -15.58
CA THR A 131 11.74 20.92 -16.48
C THR A 131 11.04 19.57 -16.34
N GLY A 132 11.81 18.50 -16.10
CA GLY A 132 11.24 17.17 -15.85
C GLY A 132 10.35 17.12 -14.62
N ILE A 133 10.77 17.77 -13.52
CA ILE A 133 10.00 17.86 -12.29
C ILE A 133 8.73 18.70 -12.49
N GLU A 134 8.82 19.84 -13.19
CA GLU A 134 7.66 20.68 -13.48
C GLU A 134 6.61 19.94 -14.31
N ILE A 135 7.04 19.19 -15.33
CA ILE A 135 6.15 18.36 -16.16
C ILE A 135 5.53 17.23 -15.33
N LEU A 136 6.32 16.58 -14.47
CA LEU A 136 5.83 15.53 -13.59
C LEU A 136 4.77 16.04 -12.61
N GLN A 137 5.00 17.22 -12.03
CA GLN A 137 4.04 17.90 -11.18
C GLN A 137 2.74 18.20 -11.94
N GLN A 138 2.83 18.67 -13.20
CA GLN A 138 1.66 18.91 -14.04
C GLN A 138 0.86 17.63 -14.28
N PHE A 139 1.52 16.49 -14.50
CA PHE A 139 0.82 15.20 -14.64
C PHE A 139 0.13 14.75 -13.37
N TRP A 140 0.84 14.78 -12.23
CA TRP A 140 0.27 14.38 -10.95
C TRP A 140 -0.88 15.29 -10.52
N ALA A 141 -0.80 16.60 -10.79
CA ALA A 141 -1.90 17.54 -10.54
C ALA A 141 -3.16 17.27 -11.39
N HIS A 142 -3.05 16.46 -12.44
CA HIS A 142 -4.16 16.05 -13.30
C HIS A 142 -4.44 14.54 -13.20
N ASP A 143 -4.02 13.88 -12.12
CA ASP A 143 -4.21 12.45 -11.85
C ASP A 143 -3.65 11.53 -12.94
N ILE A 144 -2.60 11.97 -13.65
CA ILE A 144 -1.90 11.16 -14.64
C ILE A 144 -0.68 10.53 -13.97
N SER A 145 -0.66 9.20 -13.92
CA SER A 145 0.49 8.43 -13.44
C SER A 145 1.68 8.62 -14.38
N ALA A 146 2.74 9.21 -13.85
CA ALA A 146 4.00 9.46 -14.56
C ALA A 146 5.16 9.33 -13.59
N GLU A 147 6.34 9.02 -14.13
CA GLU A 147 7.61 8.98 -13.41
C GLU A 147 8.74 9.47 -14.32
N LEU A 148 9.85 9.87 -13.72
CA LEU A 148 11.06 10.21 -14.47
C LEU A 148 11.75 8.92 -14.90
N ALA A 149 12.05 8.81 -16.19
CA ALA A 149 12.85 7.72 -16.70
C ALA A 149 14.23 7.72 -16.05
N LYS A 150 14.81 6.51 -15.91
CA LYS A 150 16.22 6.38 -15.52
C LYS A 150 17.11 7.00 -16.60
N ASP A 151 18.31 7.41 -16.22
CA ASP A 151 19.29 7.94 -17.16
C ASP A 151 19.56 6.92 -18.28
N ALA A 152 19.52 7.41 -19.52
CA ALA A 152 19.73 6.61 -20.73
C ALA A 152 20.72 7.33 -21.65
N ARG A 153 21.58 6.55 -22.30
CA ARG A 153 22.69 7.10 -23.12
C ARG A 153 22.24 7.57 -24.50
N SER A 154 21.04 7.18 -24.91
CA SER A 154 20.36 7.69 -26.10
C SER A 154 18.85 7.44 -26.01
N PRO A 155 18.03 8.08 -26.86
CA PRO A 155 16.60 7.76 -26.97
C PRO A 155 16.34 6.28 -27.29
N GLU A 156 17.21 5.64 -28.07
CA GLU A 156 17.13 4.21 -28.43
C GLU A 156 17.44 3.31 -27.23
N ASP A 157 18.43 3.67 -26.40
CA ASP A 157 18.74 2.98 -25.13
C ASP A 157 17.57 3.07 -24.14
N LEU A 158 16.95 4.26 -24.04
CA LEU A 158 15.78 4.48 -23.19
C LEU A 158 14.60 3.61 -23.63
N LEU A 159 14.35 3.51 -24.93
CA LEU A 159 13.30 2.66 -25.50
C LEU A 159 13.57 1.17 -25.30
N ALA A 160 14.84 0.75 -25.40
CA ALA A 160 15.22 -0.64 -25.17
C ALA A 160 15.04 -1.05 -23.71
N LYS A 161 15.44 -0.18 -22.77
CA LYS A 161 15.30 -0.41 -21.31
C LYS A 161 13.85 -0.54 -20.85
N HIS A 162 12.94 0.21 -21.49
CA HIS A 162 11.53 0.25 -21.13
C HIS A 162 10.62 -0.49 -22.12
N ARG A 163 11.19 -1.38 -22.96
CA ARG A 163 10.45 -2.12 -24.01
C ARG A 163 9.41 -3.09 -23.45
N ASP A 164 9.76 -3.76 -22.35
CA ASP A 164 8.90 -4.79 -21.72
C ASP A 164 8.03 -4.21 -20.59
N GLU A 165 8.14 -2.91 -20.34
CA GLU A 165 7.38 -2.20 -19.31
C GLU A 165 6.05 -1.67 -19.85
N SER A 166 5.03 -1.61 -19.01
CA SER A 166 3.65 -1.27 -19.42
C SER A 166 3.41 0.23 -19.59
N TYR A 167 4.39 0.99 -20.08
CA TYR A 167 4.19 2.41 -20.37
C TYR A 167 3.46 2.59 -21.69
N SER A 168 2.57 3.59 -21.73
CA SER A 168 1.84 3.94 -22.95
C SER A 168 2.56 5.01 -23.76
N TRP A 169 3.31 5.90 -23.11
CA TRP A 169 4.05 6.98 -23.75
C TRP A 169 5.40 7.21 -23.08
N ILE A 170 6.35 7.67 -23.88
CA ILE A 170 7.64 8.19 -23.45
C ILE A 170 7.74 9.64 -23.91
N ILE A 171 8.07 10.54 -23.00
CA ILE A 171 8.17 11.98 -23.25
C ILE A 171 9.63 12.39 -23.12
N ILE A 172 10.21 12.85 -24.22
CA ILE A 172 11.61 13.30 -24.28
C ILE A 172 11.61 14.82 -24.31
N ILE A 173 12.29 15.44 -23.34
CA ILE A 173 12.46 16.88 -23.27
C ILE A 173 13.56 17.30 -24.25
N LYS A 174 13.23 18.16 -25.21
CA LYS A 174 14.16 18.77 -26.16
C LYS A 174 14.50 20.20 -25.71
N GLN A 175 15.45 20.82 -26.42
CA GLN A 175 15.74 22.25 -26.28
C GLN A 175 14.52 23.10 -26.65
N ASP A 176 14.54 24.39 -26.30
CA ASP A 176 13.51 25.38 -26.62
C ASP A 176 12.08 25.04 -26.13
N SER A 177 11.98 24.35 -24.99
CA SER A 177 10.70 23.93 -24.40
C SER A 177 9.84 23.09 -25.36
N MET A 178 10.49 22.27 -26.18
CA MET A 178 9.84 21.30 -27.05
C MET A 178 9.89 19.91 -26.41
N LEU A 179 8.85 19.11 -26.65
CA LEU A 179 8.71 17.74 -26.16
C LEU A 179 8.48 16.81 -27.34
N LYS A 180 9.23 15.72 -27.39
CA LYS A 180 8.99 14.62 -28.32
C LYS A 180 8.27 13.49 -27.59
N ILE A 181 7.07 13.17 -28.03
CA ILE A 181 6.24 12.12 -27.44
C ILE A 181 6.24 10.91 -28.36
N LYS A 182 6.65 9.77 -27.81
CA LYS A 182 6.65 8.48 -28.47
C LYS A 182 5.60 7.57 -27.86
N THR A 183 4.74 6.98 -28.70
CA THR A 183 3.73 6.02 -28.26
C THR A 183 4.33 4.62 -28.23
N MET A 184 4.19 3.93 -27.12
CA MET A 184 4.75 2.58 -26.93
C MET A 184 3.77 1.50 -27.39
N GLY A 185 4.28 0.38 -27.91
CA GLY A 185 3.47 -0.76 -28.36
C GLY A 185 2.71 -0.55 -29.68
N ARG A 186 2.92 0.59 -30.35
CA ARG A 186 2.28 0.95 -31.62
C ARG A 186 3.28 1.56 -32.59
N ASN A 187 3.84 0.73 -33.46
CA ASN A 187 4.80 1.16 -34.49
C ASN A 187 4.13 1.91 -35.65
N ASP A 188 2.80 1.91 -35.70
CA ASP A 188 1.96 2.61 -36.68
C ASP A 188 1.73 4.09 -36.33
N VAL A 189 2.04 4.51 -35.11
CA VAL A 189 1.85 5.89 -34.64
C VAL A 189 3.18 6.64 -34.68
N ALA A 190 3.25 7.71 -35.47
CA ALA A 190 4.44 8.56 -35.56
C ALA A 190 4.70 9.33 -34.26
N ASP A 191 5.98 9.59 -33.99
CA ASP A 191 6.40 10.44 -32.88
C ASP A 191 5.86 11.87 -33.08
N VAL A 192 5.39 12.49 -31.98
CA VAL A 192 4.79 13.84 -32.03
C VAL A 192 5.69 14.83 -31.32
N ASP A 193 6.01 15.93 -31.98
CA ASP A 193 6.73 17.06 -31.38
C ASP A 193 5.74 18.18 -31.01
N ILE A 194 5.70 18.56 -29.73
CA ILE A 194 4.82 19.62 -29.22
C ILE A 194 5.56 20.56 -28.26
N PRO A 195 5.18 21.84 -28.18
CA PRO A 195 5.65 22.73 -27.11
C PRO A 195 5.15 22.26 -25.74
N THR A 196 5.95 22.45 -24.68
CA THR A 196 5.59 22.10 -23.29
C THR A 196 4.24 22.70 -22.88
N ALA A 197 3.92 23.93 -23.32
CA ALA A 197 2.65 24.59 -23.04
C ALA A 197 1.42 23.83 -23.59
N LYS A 198 1.58 23.02 -24.64
CA LYS A 198 0.50 22.23 -25.24
C LYS A 198 0.44 20.80 -24.69
N LEU A 199 1.34 20.41 -23.79
CA LEU A 199 1.44 19.04 -23.28
C LEU A 199 0.12 18.52 -22.73
N MET A 200 -0.50 19.26 -21.81
CA MET A 200 -1.76 18.83 -21.19
C MET A 200 -2.94 18.82 -22.16
N SER A 201 -2.93 19.72 -23.16
CA SER A 201 -3.96 19.73 -24.21
C SER A 201 -3.88 18.50 -25.11
N TRP A 202 -2.66 18.01 -25.35
CA TRP A 202 -2.42 16.80 -26.12
C TRP A 202 -2.66 15.53 -25.29
N MET A 203 -2.22 15.48 -24.03
CA MET A 203 -2.26 14.26 -23.22
C MET A 203 -3.68 13.88 -22.76
N ARG A 204 -4.52 14.85 -22.39
CA ARG A 204 -5.89 14.58 -21.91
C ARG A 204 -6.74 13.70 -22.84
N PRO A 205 -6.85 14.00 -24.16
CA PRO A 205 -7.60 13.13 -25.06
C PRO A 205 -6.95 11.74 -25.21
N GLN A 206 -5.61 11.66 -25.19
CA GLN A 206 -4.86 10.41 -25.32
C GLN A 206 -5.06 9.48 -24.13
N VAL A 207 -5.02 10.02 -22.90
CA VAL A 207 -5.31 9.28 -21.66
C VAL A 207 -6.76 8.81 -21.66
N ARG A 208 -7.72 9.66 -22.03
CA ARG A 208 -9.14 9.29 -22.12
C ARG A 208 -9.39 8.19 -23.15
N GLU A 209 -8.72 8.25 -24.31
CA GLU A 209 -8.82 7.22 -25.35
C GLU A 209 -8.21 5.89 -24.88
N ARG A 210 -7.03 5.94 -24.23
CA ARG A 210 -6.40 4.77 -23.60
C ARG A 210 -7.32 4.16 -22.55
N ASP A 211 -7.86 4.96 -21.64
CA ASP A 211 -8.77 4.50 -20.60
C ASP A 211 -10.05 3.94 -21.20
N SER A 212 -10.59 4.53 -22.27
CA SER A 212 -11.74 3.97 -23.00
C SER A 212 -11.41 2.63 -23.66
N ARG A 213 -10.22 2.47 -24.26
CA ARG A 213 -9.77 1.20 -24.85
C ARG A 213 -9.54 0.14 -23.79
N MET A 214 -8.87 0.48 -22.69
CA MET A 214 -8.67 -0.39 -21.55
C MET A 214 -10.00 -0.74 -20.88
N ALA A 215 -10.95 0.19 -20.83
CA ALA A 215 -12.30 -0.02 -20.35
C ALA A 215 -13.16 -0.84 -21.33
N LYS A 216 -12.88 -0.86 -22.64
CA LYS A 216 -13.54 -1.75 -23.62
C LYS A 216 -12.96 -3.16 -23.59
N LEU A 217 -11.65 -3.31 -23.40
CA LEU A 217 -11.00 -4.59 -23.11
C LEU A 217 -11.43 -5.16 -21.75
N ARG A 218 -11.64 -4.29 -20.76
CA ARG A 218 -12.31 -4.61 -19.49
C ARG A 218 -13.85 -4.59 -19.58
N GLY A 219 -14.44 -4.16 -20.71
CA GLY A 219 -15.88 -3.89 -20.86
C GLY A 219 -16.60 -4.93 -21.71
N SER A 220 -15.84 -5.76 -22.44
CA SER A 220 -16.27 -7.11 -22.81
C SER A 220 -16.27 -8.07 -21.62
N SER A 221 -15.79 -7.60 -20.46
CA SER A 221 -15.68 -8.30 -19.20
C SER A 221 -16.12 -7.40 -18.04
N HIS A 222 -17.38 -6.93 -18.06
CA HIS A 222 -18.23 -6.62 -16.87
C HIS A 222 -19.27 -5.54 -17.19
N GLN A 223 -20.54 -5.93 -17.23
CA GLN A 223 -21.63 -5.06 -16.77
C GLN A 223 -21.57 -5.01 -15.24
N SER A 224 -21.22 -3.82 -14.74
CA SER A 224 -21.66 -3.19 -13.49
C SER A 224 -21.62 -4.01 -12.19
N GLU A 225 -20.64 -3.69 -11.34
CA GLU A 225 -20.92 -3.32 -9.94
C GLU A 225 -20.06 -2.12 -9.50
N PRO A 226 -20.55 -1.29 -8.56
CA PRO A 226 -19.75 -0.29 -7.86
C PRO A 226 -18.87 -1.00 -6.80
N ALA A 227 -17.65 -0.48 -6.64
CA ALA A 227 -16.69 -0.92 -5.64
C ALA A 227 -17.01 -0.32 -4.25
N PRO A 228 -16.16 -0.42 -3.21
CA PRO A 228 -15.11 -1.42 -2.91
C PRO A 228 -15.08 -1.84 -1.40
N SER A 229 -14.24 -2.82 -1.03
CA SER A 229 -13.06 -2.63 -0.16
C SER A 229 -12.72 -3.76 0.84
N SER A 230 -11.41 -3.88 1.09
CA SER A 230 -10.70 -4.71 2.09
C SER A 230 -10.60 -6.21 1.80
N GLY A 231 -9.52 -6.93 2.06
CA GLY A 231 -8.29 -6.77 2.86
C GLY A 231 -7.57 -8.14 2.81
N PRO A 232 -6.37 -8.31 3.40
CA PRO A 232 -5.31 -9.12 2.83
C PRO A 232 -5.13 -10.51 3.47
N SER A 233 -4.68 -11.47 2.67
CA SER A 233 -3.83 -12.57 3.09
C SER A 233 -2.87 -12.87 1.94
N GLY A 234 -1.62 -13.20 2.26
CA GLY A 234 -0.75 -13.88 1.32
C GLY A 234 -1.38 -15.24 1.03
N GLU A 235 -2.26 -15.29 0.03
CA GLU A 235 -2.66 -16.55 -0.55
C GLU A 235 -1.42 -17.03 -1.32
N ARG A 236 -0.66 -17.93 -0.68
CA ARG A 236 -0.27 -19.15 -1.39
C ARG A 236 -1.44 -19.48 -2.29
N ASP A 237 -1.20 -19.60 -3.59
CA ASP A 237 -2.18 -19.97 -4.61
C ASP A 237 -2.75 -21.35 -4.24
N HIS A 238 -3.58 -21.38 -3.20
CA HIS A 238 -4.40 -22.47 -2.77
C HIS A 238 -5.64 -22.28 -3.60
N ASP A 239 -5.51 -22.65 -4.88
CA ASP A 239 -6.67 -22.96 -5.69
C ASP A 239 -7.55 -23.89 -4.86
N GLN A 240 -8.67 -23.36 -4.33
CA GLN A 240 -9.62 -24.15 -3.59
C GLN A 240 -10.05 -25.30 -4.50
N ASP A 241 -9.95 -26.55 -4.02
CA ASP A 241 -10.34 -27.73 -4.79
C ASP A 241 -11.87 -27.76 -4.95
N VAL A 242 -12.35 -27.31 -6.12
CA VAL A 242 -13.78 -27.29 -6.43
C VAL A 242 -14.20 -28.59 -7.11
N LYS A 243 -14.94 -29.42 -6.38
CA LYS A 243 -15.57 -30.64 -6.89
C LYS A 243 -16.98 -30.34 -7.43
N VAL A 244 -17.13 -30.40 -8.75
CA VAL A 244 -18.42 -30.19 -9.43
C VAL A 244 -19.16 -31.51 -9.58
N LEU A 245 -20.31 -31.63 -8.91
CA LEU A 245 -21.29 -32.71 -9.09
C LEU A 245 -22.46 -32.19 -9.92
N VAL A 246 -22.96 -33.01 -10.85
CA VAL A 246 -24.06 -32.66 -11.75
C VAL A 246 -25.18 -33.67 -11.57
N ALA A 247 -26.40 -33.19 -11.35
CA ALA A 247 -27.57 -34.07 -11.29
C ALA A 247 -27.80 -34.73 -12.66
N GLN A 248 -28.18 -36.02 -12.69
CA GLN A 248 -28.42 -36.77 -13.93
C GLN A 248 -29.66 -36.32 -14.73
N THR A 249 -30.29 -35.21 -14.34
CA THR A 249 -31.44 -34.65 -15.04
C THR A 249 -30.96 -33.77 -16.20
N ARG A 250 -31.41 -34.10 -17.42
CA ARG A 250 -30.96 -33.51 -18.69
C ARG A 250 -30.92 -31.97 -18.64
N SER A 251 -29.73 -31.40 -18.43
CA SER A 251 -29.50 -29.95 -18.49
C SER A 251 -28.32 -29.60 -19.38
N LYS A 252 -28.44 -28.42 -20.01
CA LYS A 252 -27.55 -27.81 -21.01
C LYS A 252 -26.07 -28.00 -20.71
N LYS A 253 -25.27 -28.24 -21.76
CA LYS A 253 -23.80 -28.14 -21.71
C LYS A 253 -23.41 -26.85 -20.97
N PHE A 254 -22.75 -26.97 -19.82
CA PHE A 254 -22.28 -25.84 -19.04
C PHE A 254 -20.75 -25.80 -19.04
N ASN A 255 -20.17 -24.62 -18.82
CA ASN A 255 -18.73 -24.47 -18.75
C ASN A 255 -18.24 -24.79 -17.34
N ARG A 256 -17.60 -25.96 -17.17
CA ARG A 256 -17.03 -26.39 -15.88
C ARG A 256 -16.07 -25.37 -15.30
N ARG A 257 -15.24 -24.73 -16.13
CA ARG A 257 -14.30 -23.70 -15.69
C ARG A 257 -15.02 -22.50 -15.06
N THR A 258 -16.07 -22.02 -15.71
CA THR A 258 -16.89 -20.91 -15.19
C THR A 258 -17.57 -21.28 -13.87
N VAL A 259 -18.04 -22.53 -13.71
CA VAL A 259 -18.62 -22.99 -12.45
C VAL A 259 -17.58 -23.02 -11.33
N VAL A 260 -16.35 -23.46 -11.62
CA VAL A 260 -15.24 -23.44 -10.65
C VAL A 260 -14.92 -21.99 -10.23
N GLU A 261 -14.73 -21.10 -11.20
CA GLU A 261 -14.42 -19.68 -10.94
C GLU A 261 -15.55 -19.01 -10.12
N GLN A 262 -16.81 -19.25 -10.46
CA GLN A 262 -17.96 -18.72 -9.71
C GLN A 262 -18.06 -19.29 -8.29
N ALA A 263 -17.77 -20.58 -8.11
CA ALA A 263 -17.78 -21.20 -6.78
C ALA A 263 -16.71 -20.59 -5.87
N GLN A 264 -15.49 -20.39 -6.38
CA GLN A 264 -14.39 -19.76 -5.63
C GLN A 264 -14.74 -18.32 -5.24
N VAL A 265 -15.24 -17.52 -6.18
CA VAL A 265 -15.67 -16.12 -5.92
C VAL A 265 -16.78 -16.08 -4.87
N SER A 266 -17.79 -16.95 -4.99
CA SER A 266 -18.90 -17.04 -4.05
C SER A 266 -18.44 -17.46 -2.65
N ALA A 267 -17.58 -18.47 -2.54
CA ALA A 267 -17.03 -18.92 -1.27
C ALA A 267 -16.22 -17.81 -0.58
N ALA A 268 -15.38 -17.08 -1.32
CA ALA A 268 -14.62 -15.95 -0.79
C ALA A 268 -15.55 -14.81 -0.33
N SER A 269 -16.61 -14.51 -1.09
CA SER A 269 -17.61 -13.51 -0.72
C SER A 269 -18.36 -13.88 0.56
N LEU A 270 -18.75 -15.16 0.69
CA LEU A 270 -19.42 -15.67 1.87
C LEU A 270 -18.54 -15.53 3.12
N VAL A 271 -17.28 -15.96 3.06
CA VAL A 271 -16.34 -15.82 4.20
C VAL A 271 -16.12 -14.36 4.58
N ARG A 272 -16.08 -13.44 3.60
CA ARG A 272 -15.97 -12.00 3.88
C ARG A 272 -17.19 -11.47 4.64
N SER A 273 -18.40 -11.93 4.31
CA SER A 273 -19.63 -11.53 5.02
C SER A 273 -19.64 -11.94 6.50
N PHE A 274 -18.84 -12.95 6.88
CA PHE A 274 -18.76 -13.34 8.29
C PHE A 274 -18.15 -12.21 9.13
N LEU A 275 -17.26 -11.40 8.54
CA LEU A 275 -16.57 -10.29 9.21
C LEU A 275 -17.48 -9.11 9.57
N ASP A 276 -18.70 -9.07 9.03
CA ASP A 276 -19.73 -8.08 9.44
C ASP A 276 -20.33 -8.42 10.81
N GLY A 277 -20.06 -9.63 11.31
CA GLY A 277 -20.46 -10.11 12.62
C GLY A 277 -19.76 -9.42 13.80
N PRO A 278 -20.42 -9.32 14.97
CA PRO A 278 -19.77 -8.82 16.18
C PRO A 278 -18.70 -9.79 16.71
N VAL A 279 -17.73 -9.24 17.43
CA VAL A 279 -16.63 -10.00 18.08
C VAL A 279 -16.70 -9.81 19.59
N LEU A 280 -16.82 -10.90 20.34
CA LEU A 280 -16.80 -10.92 21.80
C LEU A 280 -15.38 -11.17 22.29
N ALA A 281 -14.74 -10.15 22.85
CA ALA A 281 -13.42 -10.29 23.44
C ALA A 281 -13.53 -10.75 24.89
N ILE A 282 -12.98 -11.92 25.21
CA ILE A 282 -13.08 -12.55 26.54
C ILE A 282 -11.70 -12.93 27.10
N GLU A 283 -11.61 -13.05 28.43
CA GLU A 283 -10.48 -13.65 29.12
C GLU A 283 -10.87 -15.01 29.68
N THR A 284 -10.28 -16.09 29.17
CA THR A 284 -10.49 -17.43 29.76
C THR A 284 -9.33 -18.37 29.41
N THR A 285 -9.40 -19.62 29.86
CA THR A 285 -8.43 -20.68 29.51
C THR A 285 -8.82 -21.34 28.18
N ASP A 286 -7.85 -21.92 27.47
CA ASP A 286 -8.15 -22.62 26.21
C ASP A 286 -9.08 -23.83 26.42
N GLN A 287 -9.03 -24.47 27.60
CA GLN A 287 -9.97 -25.54 27.95
C GLN A 287 -11.43 -25.05 27.95
N VAL A 288 -11.70 -23.87 28.48
CA VAL A 288 -13.05 -23.28 28.48
C VAL A 288 -13.43 -22.82 27.07
N MET A 289 -12.49 -22.33 26.26
CA MET A 289 -12.73 -22.02 24.85
C MET A 289 -13.17 -23.26 24.06
N ASP A 290 -12.53 -24.41 24.27
CA ASP A 290 -12.89 -25.65 23.59
C ASP A 290 -14.26 -26.17 24.04
N LEU A 291 -14.61 -26.03 25.32
CA LEU A 291 -15.95 -26.31 25.81
C LEU A 291 -17.01 -25.41 25.16
N ILE A 292 -16.74 -24.10 25.03
CA ILE A 292 -17.64 -23.15 24.36
C ILE A 292 -17.81 -23.50 22.88
N ARG A 293 -16.75 -23.96 22.20
CA ARG A 293 -16.80 -24.37 20.79
C ARG A 293 -17.80 -25.51 20.53
N GLU A 294 -18.03 -26.37 21.53
CA GLU A 294 -18.95 -27.51 21.44
C GLU A 294 -20.40 -27.16 21.81
N THR A 295 -20.68 -25.89 22.15
CA THR A 295 -22.03 -25.41 22.46
C THR A 295 -22.77 -24.89 21.24
N SER A 296 -24.10 -24.88 21.33
CA SER A 296 -25.00 -24.13 20.44
C SER A 296 -25.85 -23.20 21.30
N ILE A 297 -26.22 -22.03 20.78
CA ILE A 297 -27.07 -21.08 21.55
C ILE A 297 -28.49 -21.63 21.69
N SER A 298 -28.95 -22.48 20.77
CA SER A 298 -30.27 -23.12 20.91
C SER A 298 -30.28 -24.25 21.95
N ASP A 299 -29.14 -24.85 22.26
CA ASP A 299 -29.04 -25.91 23.26
C ASP A 299 -28.61 -25.37 24.64
N HIS A 300 -29.59 -25.02 25.47
CA HIS A 300 -29.35 -24.62 26.86
C HIS A 300 -28.66 -25.69 27.72
N GLU A 301 -28.78 -26.99 27.39
CA GLU A 301 -28.09 -28.04 28.15
C GLU A 301 -26.59 -28.07 27.84
N SER A 302 -26.18 -27.71 26.62
CA SER A 302 -24.76 -27.57 26.27
C SER A 302 -24.08 -26.48 27.12
N TRP A 303 -24.72 -25.31 27.28
CA TRP A 303 -24.20 -24.22 28.10
C TRP A 303 -24.17 -24.53 29.60
N LYS A 304 -25.17 -25.27 30.11
CA LYS A 304 -25.13 -25.77 31.49
C LYS A 304 -23.91 -26.67 31.74
N LYS A 305 -23.54 -27.54 30.79
CA LYS A 305 -22.33 -28.37 30.93
C LYS A 305 -21.07 -27.52 31.05
N VAL A 306 -20.96 -26.45 30.25
CA VAL A 306 -19.84 -25.50 30.36
C VAL A 306 -19.82 -24.84 31.73
N GLU A 307 -20.96 -24.37 32.23
CA GLU A 307 -21.06 -23.80 33.58
C GLU A 307 -20.64 -24.79 34.68
N HIS A 308 -21.00 -26.07 34.54
CA HIS A 308 -20.63 -27.10 35.51
C HIS A 308 -19.15 -27.49 35.45
N ALA A 309 -18.50 -27.31 34.30
CA ALA A 309 -17.09 -27.63 34.09
C ALA A 309 -16.13 -26.54 34.60
N VAL A 310 -16.60 -25.30 34.79
CA VAL A 310 -15.79 -24.18 35.28
C VAL A 310 -15.86 -24.00 36.79
N THR A 311 -14.92 -23.22 37.35
CA THR A 311 -14.91 -22.89 38.78
C THR A 311 -16.12 -22.03 39.18
N THR A 312 -16.49 -22.05 40.46
CA THR A 312 -17.61 -21.25 40.99
C THR A 312 -17.46 -19.75 40.71
N SER A 313 -16.23 -19.24 40.68
CA SER A 313 -15.91 -17.85 40.33
C SER A 313 -16.15 -17.53 38.85
N GLU A 314 -15.98 -18.49 37.96
CA GLU A 314 -16.11 -18.33 36.51
C GLU A 314 -17.54 -18.53 36.01
N LYS A 315 -18.40 -19.22 36.77
CA LYS A 315 -19.81 -19.46 36.38
C LYS A 315 -20.56 -18.17 36.03
N LYS A 316 -20.37 -17.10 36.81
CA LYS A 316 -21.00 -15.81 36.53
C LYS A 316 -20.53 -15.25 35.19
N TYR A 317 -19.24 -15.39 34.89
CA TYR A 317 -18.64 -14.91 33.66
C TYR A 317 -19.12 -15.70 32.43
N VAL A 318 -19.23 -17.03 32.54
CA VAL A 318 -19.77 -17.88 31.47
C VAL A 318 -21.24 -17.55 31.17
N ARG A 319 -22.05 -17.24 32.20
CA ARG A 319 -23.44 -16.79 32.01
C ARG A 319 -23.51 -15.46 31.28
N GLU A 320 -22.70 -14.49 31.67
CA GLU A 320 -22.67 -13.17 31.01
C GLU A 320 -22.27 -13.30 29.53
N LEU A 321 -21.32 -14.19 29.23
CA LEU A 321 -20.95 -14.53 27.86
C LEU A 321 -22.15 -15.13 27.10
N HIS A 322 -22.84 -16.12 27.69
CA HIS A 322 -24.01 -16.75 27.09
C HIS A 322 -25.15 -15.74 26.84
N ASP A 323 -25.49 -14.90 27.81
CA ASP A 323 -26.51 -13.84 27.70
C ASP A 323 -26.17 -12.84 26.58
N GLN A 324 -24.89 -12.54 26.40
CA GLN A 324 -24.41 -11.66 25.33
C GLN A 324 -24.59 -12.29 23.94
N LEU A 325 -24.37 -13.60 23.82
CA LEU A 325 -24.62 -14.35 22.58
C LEU A 325 -26.12 -14.46 22.29
N GLU A 326 -26.97 -14.71 23.29
CA GLU A 326 -28.43 -14.68 23.14
C GLU A 326 -28.92 -13.31 22.67
N THR A 327 -28.34 -12.22 23.18
CA THR A 327 -28.66 -10.85 22.74
C THR A 327 -28.36 -10.64 21.26
N TRP A 328 -27.24 -11.17 20.76
CA TRP A 328 -26.89 -11.08 19.33
C TRP A 328 -27.74 -11.97 18.46
N ARG A 329 -28.07 -13.18 18.91
CA ARG A 329 -29.04 -14.06 18.23
C ARG A 329 -30.40 -13.37 18.07
N TRP A 330 -30.90 -12.75 19.14
CA TRP A 330 -32.16 -12.00 19.07
C TRP A 330 -32.10 -10.85 18.05
N ALA A 331 -30.96 -10.17 17.95
CA ALA A 331 -30.74 -9.12 16.95
C ALA A 331 -30.69 -9.69 15.51
N TYR A 332 -30.09 -10.86 15.32
CA TYR A 332 -30.13 -11.60 14.06
C TYR A 332 -31.57 -11.94 13.66
N GLU A 333 -32.34 -12.58 14.55
CA GLU A 333 -33.71 -13.05 14.26
C GLU A 333 -34.71 -11.92 14.02
N ARG A 334 -34.56 -10.77 14.68
CA ARG A 334 -35.58 -9.70 14.68
C ARG A 334 -35.18 -8.36 14.12
N LYS A 335 -33.87 -8.09 13.96
CA LYS A 335 -33.35 -6.78 13.55
C LYS A 335 -32.41 -6.84 12.35
N ASN A 336 -32.46 -7.92 11.58
CA ASN A 336 -31.59 -8.13 10.42
C ASN A 336 -30.09 -8.01 10.79
N GLY A 337 -29.76 -8.48 12.01
CA GLY A 337 -28.37 -8.58 12.48
C GLY A 337 -27.58 -9.62 11.69
N SER A 338 -26.26 -9.66 11.89
CA SER A 338 -25.43 -10.70 11.28
C SER A 338 -25.69 -12.06 11.92
N ARG A 339 -25.76 -13.12 11.12
CA ARG A 339 -25.78 -14.52 11.59
C ARG A 339 -24.44 -14.94 12.20
N HIS A 340 -23.37 -14.30 11.76
CA HIS A 340 -22.00 -14.67 12.06
C HIS A 340 -21.51 -13.88 13.27
N SER A 341 -20.77 -14.52 14.16
CA SER A 341 -20.09 -13.85 15.27
C SER A 341 -18.77 -14.54 15.60
N PHE A 342 -17.92 -13.86 16.36
CA PHE A 342 -16.65 -14.42 16.80
C PHE A 342 -16.44 -14.24 18.30
N ILE A 343 -15.73 -15.18 18.91
CA ILE A 343 -15.27 -15.10 20.30
C ILE A 343 -13.76 -15.08 20.27
N TYR A 344 -13.16 -14.00 20.76
CA TYR A 344 -11.71 -13.79 20.79
C TYR A 344 -11.18 -13.83 22.21
N ASN A 345 -10.28 -14.78 22.50
CA ASN A 345 -9.57 -14.84 23.77
C ASN A 345 -8.35 -13.92 23.73
N PHE A 346 -8.40 -12.78 24.41
CA PHE A 346 -7.28 -11.82 24.40
C PHE A 346 -6.08 -12.25 25.26
N ARG A 347 -6.20 -13.37 26.01
CA ARG A 347 -5.08 -13.97 26.74
C ARG A 347 -4.20 -14.86 25.87
N THR A 348 -4.81 -15.69 25.03
CA THR A 348 -4.13 -16.71 24.22
C THR A 348 -4.10 -16.38 22.73
N GLY A 349 -4.92 -15.41 22.30
CA GLY A 349 -5.10 -15.06 20.90
C GLY A 349 -6.02 -16.00 20.13
N ASN A 350 -6.64 -16.99 20.80
CA ASN A 350 -7.54 -17.95 20.18
C ASN A 350 -8.84 -17.25 19.71
N CYS A 351 -9.32 -17.61 18.52
CA CYS A 351 -10.52 -17.03 17.92
C CYS A 351 -11.45 -18.15 17.44
N LEU A 352 -12.70 -18.11 17.90
CA LEU A 352 -13.74 -19.06 17.54
C LEU A 352 -14.77 -18.35 16.66
N TYR A 353 -15.17 -19.00 15.57
CA TYR A 353 -16.38 -18.63 14.86
C TYR A 353 -17.58 -19.25 15.59
N TYR A 354 -18.64 -18.46 15.77
CA TYR A 354 -19.86 -18.88 16.43
C TYR A 354 -21.07 -18.47 15.58
N ASP A 355 -21.87 -19.45 15.16
CA ASP A 355 -23.08 -19.25 14.35
C ASP A 355 -24.26 -18.91 15.27
N LEU A 356 -24.81 -17.70 15.13
CA LEU A 356 -25.95 -17.25 15.93
C LEU A 356 -27.29 -17.84 15.47
N GLY A 357 -27.30 -18.54 14.35
CA GLY A 357 -28.48 -19.24 13.82
C GLY A 357 -28.62 -20.68 14.32
N ASP A 358 -27.64 -21.21 15.07
CA ASP A 358 -27.61 -22.59 15.56
C ASP A 358 -27.66 -22.69 17.09
#